data_AF-A0A973X8Z7-F1
#
_entry.id   AF-A0A973X8Z7-F1
#
_cell.length_a   1.000
_cell.length_b   1.000
_cell.length_c   1.000
_cell.angle_alpha   90.00
_cell.angle_beta   90.00
_cell.angle_gamma   90.00
#
_symmetry.space_group_name_H-M   'P 1'
#
loop_
_entity.id
_entity.type
_entity.pdbx_description
1 polymer ?
#
loop_
_entity_poly.entity_id
_entity_poly.type
_entity_poly.pdbx_seq_one_letter_code
_entity_poly.pdbx_strand_id
1 'polypeptide(L)'
;NSLKPLAGNKPLVDALQKHGSAVFGEPIPALGTPLYTDVRIFCEAGIPGVIYGAGPRTVLESNAKRADENLDLKDLRRATKVVARALLDLLSAAA
;
A
#
# COMPACT_ATOMS: atom_id res chain seq x y z
N ASN A 1 -7.63 -16.25 10.95
CA ASN A 1 -6.26 -15.92 11.42
C ASN A 1 -5.86 -14.54 10.93
N SER A 2 -5.12 -13.77 11.72
CA SER A 2 -4.48 -12.54 11.24
C SER A 2 -3.32 -12.88 10.30
N LEU A 3 -3.00 -11.97 9.38
CA LEU A 3 -1.82 -12.10 8.52
C LEU A 3 -0.56 -12.19 9.38
N LYS A 4 0.27 -13.21 9.14
CA LYS A 4 1.63 -13.30 9.68
C LYS A 4 2.60 -12.76 8.63
N PRO A 5 3.41 -11.73 8.93
CA PRO A 5 4.36 -11.19 7.97
C PRO A 5 5.33 -12.25 7.46
N LEU A 6 5.56 -12.30 6.15
CA LEU A 6 6.64 -13.09 5.56
C LEU A 6 7.88 -12.20 5.35
N ALA A 7 9.06 -12.80 5.24
CA ALA A 7 10.29 -12.07 4.97
C ALA A 7 10.19 -11.23 3.68
N GLY A 8 9.54 -11.76 2.65
CA GLY A 8 9.32 -11.07 1.37
C GLY A 8 8.40 -9.85 1.45
N ASN A 9 7.67 -9.63 2.56
CA ASN A 9 6.89 -8.41 2.74
C ASN A 9 7.80 -7.20 2.96
N LYS A 10 8.95 -7.38 3.64
CA LYS A 10 9.85 -6.29 4.00
C LYS A 10 10.32 -5.46 2.80
N PRO A 11 10.87 -6.03 1.71
CA PRO A 11 11.28 -5.23 0.56
C PRO A 11 10.12 -4.48 -0.10
N LEU A 12 8.91 -5.06 -0.10
CA LEU A 12 7.72 -4.39 -0.62
C LEU A 12 7.32 -3.18 0.24
N VAL A 13 7.34 -3.34 1.57
CA VAL A 13 7.08 -2.26 2.53
C VAL A 13 8.12 -1.16 2.39
N ASP A 14 9.41 -1.51 2.42
CA ASP A 14 10.51 -0.53 2.38
C ASP A 14 10.43 0.34 1.11
N ALA A 15 10.17 -0.28 -0.06
CA ALA A 15 10.03 0.45 -1.33
C ALA A 15 8.86 1.45 -1.29
N LEU A 16 7.70 1.03 -0.79
CA LEU A 16 6.52 1.89 -0.66
C LEU A 16 6.74 3.02 0.36
N GLN A 17 7.37 2.75 1.50
CA GLN A 17 7.64 3.78 2.51
C GLN A 17 8.62 4.83 1.99
N LYS A 18 9.70 4.41 1.31
CA LYS A 18 10.69 5.30 0.69
C LYS A 18 10.03 6.25 -0.30
N HIS A 19 9.29 5.71 -1.28
CA HIS A 19 8.70 6.54 -2.34
C HIS A 19 7.46 7.29 -1.87
N GLY A 20 6.67 6.71 -0.96
CA GLY A 20 5.55 7.36 -0.31
C GLY A 20 6.00 8.61 0.43
N SER A 21 7.00 8.47 1.29
CA SER A 21 7.51 9.61 2.06
C SER A 21 8.11 10.70 1.15
N ALA A 22 8.80 10.30 0.08
CA ALA A 22 9.33 11.26 -0.90
C ALA A 22 8.25 12.00 -1.70
N VAL A 23 7.08 11.39 -1.94
CA VAL A 23 5.98 12.00 -2.73
C VAL A 23 5.05 12.83 -1.85
N PHE A 24 4.78 12.39 -0.62
CA PHE A 24 3.84 13.05 0.30
C PHE A 24 4.52 13.99 1.29
N GLY A 25 5.86 13.94 1.42
CA GLY A 25 6.62 14.83 2.32
C GLY A 25 6.52 14.45 3.79
N GLU A 26 5.97 13.28 4.11
CA GLU A 26 5.76 12.80 5.48
C GLU A 26 5.94 11.28 5.57
N PRO A 27 6.32 10.73 6.73
CA PRO A 27 6.44 9.29 6.91
C PRO A 27 5.12 8.55 6.61
N ILE A 28 5.21 7.45 5.87
CA ILE A 28 4.08 6.52 5.67
C ILE A 28 4.32 5.28 6.52
N PRO A 29 3.61 5.08 7.65
CA PRO A 29 3.83 3.92 8.51
C PRO A 29 3.25 2.64 7.88
N ALA A 30 3.94 1.51 8.10
CA ALA A 30 3.36 0.20 7.84
C ALA A 30 2.43 -0.17 8.99
N LEU A 31 1.15 -0.36 8.69
CA LEU A 31 0.11 -0.63 9.69
C LEU A 31 -0.64 -1.92 9.35
N GLY A 32 -1.21 -2.55 10.36
CA GLY A 32 -2.28 -3.52 10.15
C GLY A 32 -3.53 -2.84 9.63
N THR A 33 -4.33 -3.54 8.82
CA THR A 33 -5.65 -3.06 8.40
C THR A 33 -6.76 -3.89 9.05
N PRO A 34 -7.85 -3.27 9.50
CA PRO A 34 -9.05 -4.01 9.92
C PRO A 34 -9.82 -4.57 8.71
N LEU A 35 -9.46 -4.18 7.48
CA LEU A 35 -10.14 -4.63 6.28
C LEU A 35 -9.75 -6.05 5.91
N TYR A 36 -10.74 -6.87 5.62
CA TYR A 36 -10.51 -8.17 4.99
C TYR A 36 -10.13 -7.96 3.52
N THR A 37 -8.95 -8.46 3.14
CA THR A 37 -8.43 -8.38 1.78
C THR A 37 -7.72 -9.69 1.40
N ASP A 38 -7.64 -9.95 0.10
CA ASP A 38 -7.11 -11.21 -0.43
C ASP A 38 -5.60 -11.37 -0.19
N VAL A 39 -4.87 -10.30 0.13
CA VAL A 39 -3.44 -10.35 0.46
C VAL A 39 -3.16 -11.31 1.61
N ARG A 40 -4.11 -11.46 2.55
CA ARG A 40 -4.03 -12.42 3.65
C ARG A 40 -3.97 -13.86 3.11
N ILE A 41 -4.82 -14.18 2.14
CA ILE A 41 -4.88 -15.50 1.52
C ILE A 41 -3.59 -15.78 0.73
N PHE A 42 -3.06 -14.79 0.02
CA PHE A 42 -1.78 -14.91 -0.66
C PHE A 42 -0.63 -15.16 0.33
N CYS A 43 -0.57 -14.41 1.43
CA CYS A 43 0.46 -14.62 2.46
C CYS A 43 0.31 -15.98 3.15
N GLU A 44 -0.90 -16.47 3.37
CA GLU A 44 -1.14 -17.83 3.90
C GLU A 44 -0.62 -18.91 2.93
N ALA A 45 -0.69 -18.66 1.63
CA ALA A 45 -0.10 -19.53 0.59
C ALA A 45 1.41 -19.31 0.39
N GLY A 46 2.08 -18.50 1.23
CA GLY A 46 3.51 -18.21 1.14
C GLY A 46 3.89 -17.16 0.09
N ILE A 47 2.91 -16.45 -0.50
CA ILE A 47 3.13 -15.39 -1.48
C ILE A 47 3.14 -14.03 -0.76
N PRO A 48 4.29 -13.33 -0.67
CA PRO A 48 4.38 -12.05 0.02
C PRO A 48 3.54 -10.97 -0.67
N GLY A 49 2.86 -10.14 0.12
CA GLY A 49 2.05 -9.04 -0.40
C GLY A 49 1.84 -7.92 0.62
N VAL A 50 1.53 -6.73 0.11
CA VAL A 50 1.24 -5.51 0.88
C VAL A 50 0.02 -4.81 0.30
N ILE A 51 -0.67 -4.03 1.12
CA ILE A 51 -1.80 -3.20 0.69
C ILE A 51 -1.32 -1.75 0.68
N TYR A 52 -1.55 -1.09 -0.45
CA TYR A 52 -1.28 0.34 -0.63
C TYR A 52 -2.35 0.92 -1.53
N GLY A 53 -2.87 2.09 -1.17
CA GLY A 53 -3.98 2.73 -1.87
C GLY A 53 -3.90 4.24 -1.84
N ALA A 54 -4.71 4.88 -2.66
CA ALA A 54 -4.90 6.33 -2.67
C ALA A 54 -6.07 6.73 -1.77
N GLY A 55 -6.05 7.97 -1.30
CA GLY A 55 -7.18 8.58 -0.59
C GLY A 55 -6.82 9.01 0.83
N PRO A 56 -7.85 9.38 1.61
CA PRO A 56 -7.66 9.92 2.94
C PRO A 56 -7.10 8.89 3.92
N ARG A 57 -6.69 9.36 5.10
CA ARG A 57 -5.93 8.54 6.07
C ARG A 57 -6.81 7.49 6.75
N THR A 58 -8.13 7.67 6.75
CA THR A 58 -9.07 6.74 7.37
C THR A 58 -10.14 6.26 6.39
N VAL A 59 -10.66 5.05 6.62
CA VAL A 59 -11.78 4.47 5.86
C VAL A 59 -13.07 5.29 6.02
N LEU A 60 -13.24 5.96 7.16
CA LEU A 60 -14.40 6.80 7.42
C LEU A 60 -14.41 8.03 6.50
N GLU A 61 -13.25 8.69 6.33
CA GLU A 61 -13.12 9.86 5.47
C GLU A 61 -13.35 9.55 3.99
N SER A 62 -13.01 8.34 3.53
CA SER A 62 -13.22 7.95 2.13
C SER A 62 -14.66 7.60 1.80
N ASN A 63 -15.54 7.44 2.80
CA ASN A 63 -16.89 6.90 2.61
C ASN A 63 -16.91 5.57 1.83
N ALA A 64 -15.89 4.73 2.02
CA ALA A 64 -15.77 3.47 1.28
C ALA A 64 -17.06 2.64 1.38
N LYS A 65 -17.54 2.14 0.23
CA LYS A 65 -18.79 1.35 0.08
C LYS A 65 -20.09 2.11 0.37
N ARG A 66 -20.08 3.45 0.34
CA ARG A 66 -21.29 4.29 0.43
C ARG A 66 -21.58 4.96 -0.91
N ALA A 67 -22.77 5.56 -1.03
CA ALA A 67 -23.18 6.24 -2.27
C ALA A 67 -22.33 7.49 -2.60
N ASP A 68 -21.60 8.00 -1.61
CA ASP A 68 -20.75 9.19 -1.64
C ASP A 68 -19.27 8.86 -1.35
N GLU A 69 -18.82 7.66 -1.77
CA GLU A 69 -17.41 7.29 -1.76
C GLU A 69 -16.58 8.33 -2.53
N ASN A 70 -15.47 8.79 -1.94
CA ASN A 70 -14.72 9.93 -2.43
C ASN A 70 -13.20 9.72 -2.39
N LEU A 71 -12.51 10.42 -3.29
CA LEU A 71 -11.06 10.38 -3.47
C LEU A 71 -10.56 11.71 -4.04
N ASP A 72 -9.52 12.31 -3.44
CA ASP A 72 -8.83 13.46 -4.02
C ASP A 72 -7.99 13.00 -5.24
N LEU A 73 -8.19 13.63 -6.40
CA LEU A 73 -7.48 13.28 -7.64
C LEU A 73 -5.97 13.51 -7.56
N LYS A 74 -5.50 14.43 -6.71
CA LYS A 74 -4.09 14.63 -6.43
C LYS A 74 -3.52 13.46 -5.62
N ASP A 75 -4.30 12.89 -4.69
CA ASP A 75 -3.90 11.65 -3.98
C ASP A 75 -3.79 10.48 -4.95
N LEU A 76 -4.74 10.33 -5.87
CA LEU A 76 -4.67 9.31 -6.92
C LEU A 76 -3.37 9.44 -7.73
N ARG A 77 -3.10 10.64 -8.25
CA ARG A 77 -1.88 10.92 -9.04
C ARG A 77 -0.61 10.66 -8.23
N ARG A 78 -0.57 11.07 -6.96
CA ARG A 78 0.58 10.85 -6.07
C ARG A 78 0.79 9.36 -5.78
N ALA A 79 -0.27 8.64 -5.43
CA ALA A 79 -0.20 7.20 -5.17
C ALA A 79 0.28 6.42 -6.41
N THR A 80 -0.17 6.78 -7.62
CA THR A 80 0.36 6.20 -8.87
C THR A 80 1.87 6.40 -9.01
N LYS A 81 2.38 7.60 -8.70
CA LYS A 81 3.84 7.86 -8.73
C LYS A 81 4.59 6.98 -7.72
N VAL A 82 4.02 6.77 -6.53
CA VAL A 82 4.64 5.90 -5.52
C VAL A 82 4.74 4.47 -6.03
N VAL A 83 3.65 3.91 -6.56
CA VAL A 83 3.63 2.55 -7.13
C VAL A 83 4.63 2.43 -8.27
N ALA A 84 4.65 3.37 -9.21
CA ALA A 84 5.57 3.33 -10.36
C ALA A 84 7.05 3.36 -9.92
N ARG A 85 7.40 4.22 -8.96
CA ARG A 85 8.77 4.31 -8.43
C ARG A 85 9.16 3.08 -7.62
N ALA A 86 8.23 2.51 -6.85
CA ALA A 86 8.47 1.28 -6.10
C ALA A 86 8.70 0.09 -7.04
N LEU A 87 7.89 -0.04 -8.09
CA LEU A 87 8.07 -1.07 -9.12
C LEU A 87 9.41 -0.91 -9.86
N LEU A 88 9.81 0.33 -10.18
CA LEU A 88 11.11 0.59 -10.80
C LEU A 88 12.25 0.06 -9.91
N ASP A 89 12.26 0.37 -8.62
CA ASP A 89 13.29 -0.12 -7.68
C ASP A 89 13.27 -1.66 -7.58
N LEU A 90 12.09 -2.25 -7.43
CA LEU A 90 11.94 -3.71 -7.22
C LEU A 90 12.29 -4.52 -8.47
N LEU A 91 11.96 -4.02 -9.66
CA LEU A 91 12.17 -4.73 -10.92
C LEU A 91 13.56 -4.45 -11.52
N SER A 92 14.18 -3.30 -11.22
CA SER A 92 15.54 -3.00 -11.68
C SER A 92 16.60 -3.67 -10.81
N ALA A 93 16.31 -3.97 -9.54
CA ALA A 93 17.22 -4.71 -8.66
C ALA A 93 17.30 -6.23 -8.99
N ALA A 94 16.39 -6.73 -9.82
CA ALA A 94 16.34 -8.12 -10.27
C ALA A 94 17.04 -8.37 -11.62
N ALA A 95 17.70 -7.36 -12.18
CA ALA A 95 18.47 -7.43 -13.42
C ALA A 95 19.98 -7.56 -13.16
#